data_AF-A0A8K0PWA9-F1
#
_entry.id   AF-A0A8K0PWA9-F1
#
_cell.length_a   1.000
_cell.length_b   1.000
_cell.length_c   1.000
_cell.angle_alpha   90.00
_cell.angle_beta   90.00
_cell.angle_gamma   90.00
#
_symmetry.space_group_name_H-M   'P 1'
#
loop_
_entity.id
_entity.type
_entity.pdbx_description
1 polymer ?
#
loop_
_entity_poly.entity_id
_entity_poly.type
_entity_poly.pdbx_seq_one_letter_code
_entity_poly.pdbx_strand_id
1 'polypeptide(L)'
;MNRYHSIYENHALAEKLRQMASPLAPLVEVEHGTVHPAFPTTLLQFWLLTNDQLESLAQFYHQRTPNVFTNLYPYPIRNWDPDMSMGEKLRKMGEFIGIGFCDSHRAKIAGLQY
;
A
#
# COMPACT_ATOMS: atom_id res chain seq x y z
N MET A 1 0.21 -40.29 14.20
CA MET A 1 -0.96 -39.95 13.35
C MET A 1 -0.92 -38.45 13.10
N ASN A 2 -0.42 -38.01 11.93
CA ASN A 2 -0.21 -36.59 11.63
C ASN A 2 -1.54 -35.88 11.38
N ARG A 3 -1.92 -34.96 12.27
CA ARG A 3 -3.05 -34.04 12.08
C ARG A 3 -2.62 -32.89 11.17
N TYR A 4 -2.56 -33.13 9.87
CA TYR A 4 -2.65 -32.02 8.91
C TYR A 4 -4.13 -31.64 8.83
N HIS A 5 -4.58 -30.76 9.72
CA HIS A 5 -5.86 -30.08 9.51
C HIS A 5 -5.73 -29.28 8.21
N SER A 6 -6.56 -29.62 7.23
CA SER A 6 -6.60 -28.94 5.95
C SER A 6 -6.88 -27.45 6.19
N ILE A 7 -6.09 -26.56 5.57
CA ILE A 7 -6.31 -25.10 5.65
C ILE A 7 -7.71 -24.69 5.16
N TYR A 8 -8.38 -25.57 4.41
CA TYR A 8 -9.75 -25.38 3.96
C TYR A 8 -10.81 -25.61 5.05
N GLU A 9 -10.46 -26.22 6.18
CA GLU A 9 -11.39 -26.39 7.31
C GLU A 9 -11.45 -25.14 8.20
N ASN A 10 -10.42 -24.28 8.16
CA ASN A 10 -10.44 -22.99 8.85
C ASN A 10 -10.95 -21.89 7.90
N HIS A 11 -12.26 -21.67 7.92
CA HIS A 11 -12.92 -20.64 7.10
C HIS A 11 -12.31 -19.24 7.26
N ALA A 12 -11.86 -18.86 8.47
CA ALA A 12 -11.26 -17.55 8.70
C ALA A 12 -9.90 -17.42 8.00
N LEU A 13 -9.07 -18.46 8.05
CA LEU A 13 -7.80 -18.50 7.33
C LEU A 13 -8.00 -18.47 5.81
N ALA A 14 -8.92 -19.31 5.30
CA ALA A 14 -9.23 -19.36 3.87
C ALA A 14 -9.70 -17.99 3.35
N GLU A 15 -10.58 -17.32 4.10
CA GLU A 15 -11.05 -15.98 3.76
C GLU A 15 -9.92 -14.94 3.77
N LYS A 16 -9.04 -15.00 4.79
CA LYS A 16 -7.89 -14.09 4.83
C LYS A 16 -6.94 -14.32 3.65
N LEU A 17 -6.67 -15.57 3.29
CA LEU A 17 -5.83 -15.90 2.13
C LEU A 17 -6.44 -15.39 0.83
N ARG A 18 -7.78 -15.49 0.67
CA ARG A 18 -8.50 -14.92 -0.47
C ARG A 18 -8.32 -13.39 -0.54
N GLN A 19 -8.42 -12.69 0.59
CA GLN A 19 -8.15 -11.25 0.65
C GLN A 19 -6.69 -10.92 0.32
N MET A 20 -5.74 -11.68 0.85
CA MET A 20 -4.31 -11.52 0.59
C MET A 20 -3.96 -11.75 -0.89
N ALA A 21 -4.70 -12.62 -1.58
CA ALA A 21 -4.58 -12.83 -3.02
C ALA A 21 -5.27 -11.74 -3.88
N SER A 22 -5.96 -10.76 -3.27
CA SER A 22 -6.62 -9.70 -4.04
C SER A 22 -5.59 -8.93 -4.88
N PRO A 23 -5.82 -8.77 -6.19
CA PRO A 23 -4.92 -8.05 -7.06
C PRO A 23 -4.95 -6.54 -6.75
N LEU A 24 -3.81 -5.89 -6.98
CA LEU A 24 -3.66 -4.44 -6.93
C LEU A 24 -3.35 -3.93 -8.33
N ALA A 25 -4.04 -2.86 -8.75
CA ALA A 25 -3.74 -2.18 -10.00
C ALA A 25 -2.42 -1.39 -9.86
N PRO A 26 -1.53 -1.43 -10.87
CA PRO A 26 -0.27 -0.69 -10.82
C PRO A 26 -0.53 0.82 -10.85
N LEU A 27 0.16 1.56 -9.97
CA LEU A 27 0.26 3.01 -10.08
C LEU A 27 1.33 3.37 -11.11
N VAL A 28 1.04 4.34 -11.98
CA VAL A 28 2.02 4.89 -12.92
C VAL A 28 2.68 6.14 -12.35
N GLU A 29 3.96 6.28 -12.64
CA GLU A 29 4.75 7.46 -12.38
C GLU A 29 4.36 8.58 -13.36
N VAL A 30 4.31 9.84 -12.90
CA VAL A 30 3.62 10.92 -13.62
C VAL A 30 4.46 11.63 -14.68
N GLU A 31 5.79 11.57 -14.59
CA GLU A 31 6.73 12.17 -15.53
C GLU A 31 6.90 11.31 -16.79
N HIS A 32 7.12 10.00 -16.63
CA HIS A 32 7.44 9.08 -17.73
C HIS A 32 6.36 8.02 -17.98
N GLY A 33 5.33 7.92 -17.12
CA GLY A 33 4.27 6.92 -17.27
C GLY A 33 4.71 5.48 -16.99
N THR A 34 5.80 5.29 -16.25
CA THR A 34 6.37 3.96 -15.97
C THR A 34 5.92 3.42 -14.61
N VAL A 35 6.11 2.11 -14.36
CA VAL A 35 5.73 1.46 -13.09
C VAL A 35 6.99 0.96 -12.40
N HIS A 36 7.09 1.18 -11.08
CA HIS A 36 8.22 0.68 -10.30
C HIS A 36 8.26 -0.86 -10.31
N PRO A 37 9.40 -1.52 -10.53
CA PRO A 37 9.49 -2.98 -10.62
C PRO A 37 9.10 -3.72 -9.32
N ALA A 38 9.23 -3.06 -8.17
CA ALA A 38 8.78 -3.60 -6.88
C ALA A 38 7.34 -3.20 -6.51
N PHE A 39 6.56 -2.59 -7.42
CA PHE A 39 5.17 -2.26 -7.12
C PHE A 39 4.38 -3.54 -6.81
N PRO A 40 3.63 -3.60 -5.70
CA PRO A 40 2.94 -4.81 -5.29
C PRO A 40 1.76 -5.12 -6.21
N THR A 41 1.67 -6.36 -6.66
CA THR A 41 0.59 -6.87 -7.53
C THR A 41 -0.56 -7.49 -6.75
N THR A 42 -0.37 -7.76 -5.46
CA THR A 42 -1.40 -8.27 -4.54
C THR A 42 -1.31 -7.63 -3.17
N LEU A 43 -2.39 -7.72 -2.38
CA LEU A 43 -2.37 -7.29 -0.98
C LEU A 43 -1.28 -7.99 -0.16
N LEU A 44 -1.07 -9.30 -0.38
CA LEU A 44 0.01 -10.03 0.30
C LEU A 44 1.38 -9.42 0.01
N GLN A 45 1.65 -9.16 -1.27
CA GLN A 45 2.95 -8.61 -1.69
C GLN A 45 3.19 -7.23 -1.08
N PHE A 46 2.14 -6.40 -0.97
CA PHE A 46 2.23 -5.12 -0.28
C PHE A 46 2.67 -5.28 1.19
N TRP A 47 2.06 -6.21 1.93
CA TRP A 47 2.41 -6.45 3.33
C TRP A 47 3.81 -7.06 3.52
N LEU A 48 4.40 -7.61 2.46
CA LEU A 48 5.73 -8.20 2.46
C LEU A 48 6.82 -7.24 1.92
N LEU A 49 6.48 -6.00 1.59
CA LEU A 49 7.46 -5.01 1.16
C LEU A 49 8.53 -4.81 2.25
N THR A 50 9.79 -4.74 1.84
CA THR A 50 10.92 -4.43 2.72
C THR A 50 11.08 -2.92 2.89
N ASN A 51 11.84 -2.50 3.91
CA ASN A 51 12.14 -1.07 4.12
C ASN A 51 12.77 -0.44 2.87
N ASP A 52 13.74 -1.14 2.26
CA ASP A 52 14.43 -0.65 1.06
C ASP A 52 13.48 -0.53 -0.14
N GLN A 53 12.53 -1.46 -0.29
CA GLN A 53 11.51 -1.38 -1.32
C GLN A 53 10.56 -0.20 -1.08
N LEU A 54 10.18 0.08 0.17
CA LEU A 54 9.36 1.24 0.51
C LEU A 54 10.08 2.56 0.23
N GLU A 55 11.37 2.66 0.59
CA GLU A 55 12.21 3.83 0.27
C GLU A 55 12.36 4.02 -1.23
N SER A 56 12.59 2.94 -1.97
CA SER A 56 12.70 2.96 -3.44
C SER A 56 11.39 3.40 -4.10
N LEU A 57 10.24 2.87 -3.65
CA LEU A 57 8.92 3.28 -4.12
C LEU A 57 8.66 4.76 -3.83
N ALA A 58 8.95 5.22 -2.61
CA ALA A 58 8.74 6.61 -2.22
C ALA A 58 9.62 7.56 -3.04
N GLN A 59 10.86 7.19 -3.33
CA GLN A 59 11.72 7.97 -4.22
C GLN A 59 11.18 8.01 -5.65
N PHE A 60 10.85 6.84 -6.21
CA PHE A 60 10.39 6.69 -7.59
C PHE A 60 9.12 7.49 -7.87
N TYR A 61 8.16 7.50 -6.93
CA TYR A 61 6.91 8.25 -7.08
C TYR A 61 6.99 9.68 -6.55
N HIS A 62 8.17 10.29 -6.38
CA HIS A 62 8.32 11.69 -5.93
C HIS A 62 7.75 11.98 -4.53
N GLN A 63 7.65 10.97 -3.67
CA GLN A 63 7.09 11.08 -2.32
C GLN A 63 8.19 11.24 -1.25
N ARG A 64 9.39 10.71 -1.48
CA ARG A 64 10.56 10.86 -0.58
C ARG A 64 11.28 12.19 -0.76
N THR A 65 11.54 12.59 -2.00
CA THR A 65 12.12 13.90 -2.35
C THR A 65 11.11 14.66 -3.19
N PRO A 66 10.21 15.42 -2.56
CA PRO A 66 9.15 16.11 -3.28
C PRO A 66 9.67 17.10 -4.32
N ASN A 67 8.99 17.18 -5.46
CA ASN A 67 9.28 18.10 -6.54
C ASN A 67 7.97 18.58 -7.21
N VAL A 68 8.08 19.14 -8.41
CA VAL A 68 6.92 19.67 -9.17
C VAL A 68 5.84 18.62 -9.45
N PHE A 69 6.20 17.33 -9.47
CA PHE A 69 5.30 16.23 -9.79
C PHE A 69 4.54 15.68 -8.59
N THR A 70 5.02 15.89 -7.36
CA THR A 70 4.47 15.27 -6.14
C THR A 70 2.97 15.51 -5.97
N ASN A 71 2.50 16.73 -6.25
CA ASN A 71 1.09 17.10 -6.07
C ASN A 71 0.19 16.69 -7.24
N LEU A 72 0.73 16.04 -8.28
CA LEU A 72 -0.07 15.50 -9.39
C LEU A 72 -0.64 14.11 -9.08
N TYR A 73 -0.13 13.43 -8.05
CA TYR A 73 -0.73 12.18 -7.57
C TYR A 73 -2.03 12.46 -6.80
N PRO A 74 -3.03 11.56 -6.85
CA PRO A 74 -4.31 11.77 -6.17
C PRO A 74 -4.20 11.93 -4.64
N TYR A 75 -3.26 11.22 -4.00
CA TYR A 75 -3.09 11.21 -2.54
C TYR A 75 -1.61 11.35 -2.13
N PRO A 76 -0.95 12.50 -2.34
CA PRO A 76 0.47 12.66 -2.06
C PRO A 76 0.81 12.40 -0.58
N ILE A 77 1.89 11.67 -0.31
CA ILE A 77 2.38 11.45 1.04
C ILE A 77 2.94 12.77 1.57
N ARG A 78 2.43 13.17 2.74
CA ARG A 78 2.97 14.32 3.48
C ARG A 78 4.05 13.83 4.44
N ASN A 79 5.19 14.53 4.47
CA ASN A 79 6.31 14.31 5.39
C ASN A 79 6.77 12.83 5.37
N TRP A 80 7.37 12.40 4.26
CA TRP A 80 8.13 11.15 4.25
C TRP A 80 9.44 11.38 5.03
N ASP A 81 9.69 10.55 6.02
CA ASP A 81 10.91 10.59 6.83
C ASP A 81 11.65 9.24 6.71
N PRO A 82 12.90 9.21 6.22
CA PRO A 82 13.69 7.98 6.14
C PRO A 82 13.88 7.26 7.48
N ASP A 83 13.81 7.99 8.60
CA ASP A 83 14.03 7.44 9.94
C ASP A 83 12.73 6.98 10.64
N MET A 84 11.58 7.15 9.99
CA MET A 84 10.31 6.66 10.55
C MET A 84 10.25 5.13 10.59
N SER A 85 9.37 4.60 11.44
CA SER A 85 9.25 3.16 11.58
C SER A 85 8.77 2.49 10.29
N MET A 86 9.15 1.23 10.10
CA MET A 86 8.68 0.41 8.98
C MET A 86 7.15 0.39 8.84
N GLY A 87 6.44 0.32 9.97
CA GLY A 87 4.97 0.34 10.01
C GLY A 87 4.38 1.67 9.52
N GLU A 88 5.01 2.80 9.83
CA GLU A 88 4.58 4.11 9.35
C GLU A 88 4.83 4.29 7.84
N LYS A 89 5.96 3.79 7.34
CA LYS A 89 6.26 3.74 5.90
C LYS A 89 5.20 2.94 5.16
N LEU A 90 4.89 1.73 5.64
CA LEU A 90 3.85 0.88 5.08
C LEU A 90 2.49 1.56 5.10
N ARG A 91 2.08 2.16 6.23
CA ARG A 91 0.80 2.86 6.34
C ARG A 91 0.69 4.01 5.33
N LYS A 92 1.69 4.89 5.28
CA LYS A 92 1.72 6.02 4.34
C LYS A 92 1.74 5.56 2.89
N MET A 93 2.50 4.52 2.56
CA MET A 93 2.52 3.94 1.21
C MET A 93 1.17 3.31 0.85
N GLY A 94 0.53 2.62 1.80
CA GLY A 94 -0.82 2.08 1.63
C GLY A 94 -1.82 3.18 1.29
N GLU A 95 -1.82 4.28 2.06
CA GLU A 95 -2.63 5.46 1.78
C GLU A 95 -2.32 6.06 0.40
N PHE A 96 -1.06 6.11 0.00
CA PHE A 96 -0.69 6.62 -1.32
C PHE A 96 -1.24 5.77 -2.48
N ILE A 97 -1.22 4.44 -2.34
CA ILE A 97 -1.65 3.51 -3.41
C ILE A 97 -3.11 3.04 -3.29
N GLY A 98 -3.89 3.60 -2.36
CA GLY A 98 -5.33 3.30 -2.23
C GLY A 98 -5.70 2.16 -1.27
N ILE A 99 -4.77 1.65 -0.46
CA ILE A 99 -5.00 0.62 0.55
C ILE A 99 -5.33 1.27 1.90
N GLY A 100 -6.39 0.81 2.58
CA GLY A 100 -6.74 1.28 3.94
C GLY A 100 -7.76 2.41 4.00
N PHE A 101 -8.34 2.83 2.87
CA PHE A 101 -9.37 3.88 2.81
C PHE A 101 -10.76 3.46 3.33
N CYS A 102 -10.96 2.22 3.79
CA CYS A 102 -12.30 1.66 4.00
C CYS A 102 -13.08 2.32 5.15
N ASP A 103 -12.45 2.79 6.24
CA ASP A 103 -13.21 3.29 7.41
C ASP A 103 -13.02 4.78 7.72
N SER A 104 -11.84 5.36 7.58
CA SER A 104 -11.61 6.77 7.93
C SER A 104 -11.87 7.77 6.79
N HIS A 105 -11.87 7.31 5.53
CA HIS A 105 -12.03 8.18 4.36
C HIS A 105 -13.46 8.30 3.84
N ARG A 106 -14.38 7.36 4.15
CA ARG A 106 -15.82 7.58 3.90
C ARG A 106 -16.32 8.83 4.61
N ALA A 107 -15.86 9.09 5.84
CA ALA A 107 -16.29 10.27 6.60
C ALA A 107 -15.84 11.59 5.97
N LYS A 108 -14.60 11.67 5.48
CA LYS A 108 -14.06 12.90 4.86
C LYS A 108 -14.60 13.17 3.46
N ILE A 109 -14.84 12.15 2.64
CA ILE A 109 -15.42 12.30 1.30
C ILE A 109 -16.94 12.57 1.39
N ALA A 110 -17.62 12.03 2.41
CA ALA A 110 -19.04 12.29 2.66
C ALA A 110 -19.34 13.59 3.43
N GLY A 111 -18.32 14.44 3.70
CA GLY A 111 -18.52 15.71 4.40
C GLY A 111 -18.98 15.58 5.85
N LEU A 112 -18.79 14.41 6.48
CA LEU A 112 -19.15 14.19 7.88
C LEU A 112 -17.90 14.38 8.75
N GLN A 113 -17.84 15.53 9.41
CA GLN A 113 -16.88 15.84 10.47
C GLN A 113 -17.42 15.27 11.80
N TYR A 114 -16.58 14.57 12.56
CA TYR A 114 -16.78 14.31 13.99
C TYR A 114 -15.80 15.18 14.77
#